data_AF-G4T9M7-F1
#
_entry.id   AF-G4T9M7-F1
#
_cell.length_a   1.000
_cell.length_b   1.000
_cell.length_c   1.000
_cell.angle_alpha   90.00
_cell.angle_beta   90.00
_cell.angle_gamma   90.00
#
_symmetry.space_group_name_H-M   'P 1'
#
loop_
_entity.id
_entity.type
_entity.pdbx_description
1 polymer ?
#
loop_
_entity_poly.entity_id
_entity_poly.type
_entity_poly.pdbx_seq_one_letter_code
_entity_poly.pdbx_strand_id
1 'polypeptide(L)'
;MEKVSDLRWQTTVTGSSTLNFPSYNIDDMNAQVINMAARGDYQGAARFAYDFSRREAAMEEHQMRTSADEYRRSYLDPATVVVNKAILESRPIYAEIQAYLEIQDKQLDVVKTIRALEQVSSNIECGVKLLEQLDDEKSAQEFGRRIKEATNRQQFIEVSQLEDQKNGRGYQVNAVRTSRKVARRAPFFNLAISRINKALSEIDKDQSALKEQLKELFRTIPETISLDQEEARARAGDTSPSKIPLPSKELFNQISDLQSSVVSINATSLDLRSLMKDLQRQQLEERAEDQVAQLTLRKIRAGRFLGVYAGPVRELQDRASNEIAELERAFDGFYQSDLMEMGAIIGPVNAFISRYKSREALVMRRIGTTADPAPSPAPSSSLAARSTGAANPTIEGLQHFSQQQYKTEPKSLGDTT
;
A
#
# COMPACT_ATOMS: atom_id res chain seq x y z
N MET A 1 -8.09 11.16 13.29
CA MET A 1 -9.31 10.44 12.89
C MET A 1 -10.26 10.30 14.08
N GLU A 2 -9.83 9.69 15.20
CA GLU A 2 -10.64 9.55 16.43
C GLU A 2 -11.26 10.87 16.91
N LYS A 3 -10.48 11.96 17.02
CA LYS A 3 -11.00 13.27 17.42
C LYS A 3 -12.12 13.82 16.52
N VAL A 4 -12.13 13.50 15.22
CA VAL A 4 -13.21 13.92 14.29
C VAL A 4 -14.44 13.04 14.50
N SER A 5 -14.24 11.74 14.69
CA SER A 5 -15.31 10.81 15.07
C SER A 5 -15.96 11.18 16.40
N ASP A 6 -15.17 11.58 17.41
CA ASP A 6 -15.64 12.02 18.71
C ASP A 6 -16.47 13.30 18.61
N LEU A 7 -16.03 14.27 17.80
CA LEU A 7 -16.81 15.47 17.51
C LEU A 7 -18.17 15.12 16.90
N ARG A 8 -18.21 14.17 15.95
CA ARG A 8 -19.44 13.70 15.29
C ARG A 8 -20.40 13.04 16.28
N TRP A 9 -19.89 12.21 17.19
CA TRP A 9 -20.66 11.58 18.25
C TRP A 9 -21.22 12.60 19.24
N GLN A 10 -20.42 13.59 19.64
CA GLN A 10 -20.87 14.66 20.53
C GLN A 10 -21.99 15.49 19.89
N THR A 11 -21.95 15.73 18.58
CA THR A 11 -23.03 16.43 17.86
C THR A 11 -24.32 15.63 17.78
N THR A 12 -24.23 14.30 17.63
CA THR A 12 -25.41 13.43 17.56
C THR A 12 -26.08 13.29 18.92
N VAL A 13 -25.31 13.36 20.02
CA VAL A 13 -25.83 13.34 21.39
C VAL A 13 -26.41 14.70 21.80
N THR A 14 -25.88 15.82 21.30
CA THR A 14 -26.45 17.17 21.55
C THR A 14 -27.53 17.59 20.56
N GLY A 15 -27.69 16.88 19.43
CA GLY A 15 -28.76 17.07 18.43
C GLY A 15 -30.18 16.81 18.94
N SER A 16 -30.33 16.43 20.22
CA SER A 16 -31.56 16.66 20.99
C SER A 16 -31.68 18.15 21.30
N SER A 17 -31.83 18.98 20.27
CA SER A 17 -32.18 20.39 20.46
C SER A 17 -33.59 20.44 21.05
N THR A 18 -33.68 20.59 22.38
CA THR A 18 -34.88 21.01 23.10
C THR A 18 -35.19 22.49 22.78
N LEU A 19 -35.27 22.82 21.49
CA LEU A 19 -35.81 24.10 21.07
C LEU A 19 -37.33 23.94 21.10
N ASN A 20 -37.94 24.44 22.17
CA ASN A 20 -39.38 24.65 22.29
C ASN A 20 -39.83 25.67 21.24
N PHE A 21 -39.89 25.25 19.98
CA PHE A 21 -40.71 25.93 19.00
C PHE A 21 -42.17 25.59 19.33
N PRO A 22 -43.09 26.56 19.35
CA PRO A 22 -44.50 26.24 19.49
C PRO A 22 -44.90 25.33 18.33
N SER A 23 -45.21 24.07 18.62
CA SER A 23 -45.76 23.15 17.64
C SER A 23 -47.12 23.70 17.23
N TYR A 24 -47.29 24.05 15.94
CA TYR A 24 -48.62 24.32 15.44
C TYR A 24 -49.40 23.01 15.47
N ASN A 25 -50.45 22.99 16.27
CA ASN A 25 -51.32 21.83 16.35
C ASN A 25 -52.18 21.78 15.09
N ILE A 26 -51.85 20.84 14.19
CA ILE A 26 -52.59 20.61 12.94
C ILE A 26 -54.06 20.31 13.23
N ASP A 27 -54.35 19.70 14.39
CA ASP A 27 -55.72 19.39 14.81
C ASP A 27 -56.51 20.66 15.16
N ASP A 28 -55.86 21.66 15.77
CA ASP A 28 -56.49 22.96 16.06
C ASP A 28 -56.75 23.76 14.77
N MET A 29 -55.83 23.68 13.79
CA MET A 29 -56.05 24.26 12.47
C MET A 29 -57.24 23.61 11.77
N ASN A 30 -57.29 22.27 11.74
CA ASN A 30 -58.37 21.52 11.10
C ASN A 30 -59.71 21.84 11.76
N ALA A 31 -59.76 21.88 13.10
CA ALA A 31 -60.96 22.27 13.84
C ALA A 31 -61.42 23.69 13.51
N GLN A 32 -60.49 24.63 13.32
CA GLN A 32 -60.80 26.02 13.00
C GLN A 32 -61.29 26.18 11.54
N VAL A 33 -60.67 25.49 10.58
CA VAL A 33 -61.11 25.43 9.18
C VAL A 33 -62.52 24.82 9.07
N ILE A 34 -62.76 23.71 9.77
CA ILE A 34 -64.07 23.04 9.81
C ILE A 34 -65.14 23.96 10.42
N ASN A 35 -64.82 24.67 11.51
CA ASN A 35 -65.74 25.61 12.15
C ASN A 35 -66.08 26.83 11.26
N MET A 36 -65.10 27.34 10.50
CA MET A 36 -65.34 28.44 9.54
C MET A 36 -66.21 27.96 8.37
N ALA A 37 -65.94 26.77 7.83
CA ALA A 37 -66.75 26.15 6.79
C ALA A 37 -68.19 25.88 7.27
N ALA A 38 -68.36 25.40 8.52
CA ALA A 38 -69.67 25.15 9.12
C ALA A 38 -70.51 26.43 9.32
N ARG A 39 -69.87 27.60 9.40
CA ARG A 39 -70.53 28.93 9.47
C ARG A 39 -70.77 29.56 8.10
N GLY A 40 -70.44 28.85 7.01
CA GLY A 40 -70.59 29.32 5.64
C GLY A 40 -69.47 30.22 5.14
N ASP A 41 -68.39 30.42 5.90
CA ASP A 41 -67.23 31.25 5.52
C ASP A 41 -66.15 30.41 4.83
N TYR A 42 -66.47 29.92 3.63
CA TYR A 42 -65.55 29.10 2.84
C TYR A 42 -64.32 29.87 2.35
N GLN A 43 -64.48 31.18 2.06
CA GLN A 43 -63.36 32.02 1.63
C GLN A 43 -62.41 32.35 2.78
N GLY A 44 -62.92 32.63 3.98
CA GLY A 44 -62.11 32.79 5.19
C GLY A 44 -61.39 31.50 5.57
N ALA A 45 -62.07 30.35 5.50
CA ALA A 45 -61.46 29.04 5.73
C ALA A 45 -60.29 28.76 4.76
N ALA A 46 -60.46 29.04 3.46
CA ALA A 46 -59.41 28.87 2.45
C ALA A 46 -58.21 29.80 2.67
N ARG A 47 -58.46 31.08 3.01
CA ARG A 47 -57.40 32.05 3.35
C ARG A 47 -56.64 31.64 4.61
N PHE A 48 -57.35 31.18 5.63
CA PHE A 48 -56.75 30.70 6.88
C PHE A 48 -55.87 29.47 6.65
N ALA A 49 -56.34 28.48 5.89
CA ALA A 49 -55.54 27.30 5.53
C ALA A 49 -54.28 27.67 4.72
N TYR A 50 -54.41 28.62 3.78
CA TYR A 50 -53.26 29.13 3.01
C TYR A 50 -52.24 29.86 3.89
N ASP A 51 -52.70 30.75 4.77
CA ASP A 51 -51.84 31.49 5.70
C ASP A 51 -51.17 30.55 6.72
N PHE A 52 -51.87 29.52 7.18
CA PHE A 52 -51.33 28.49 8.05
C PHE A 52 -50.22 27.69 7.36
N SER A 53 -50.48 27.16 6.16
CA SER A 53 -49.47 26.44 5.36
C SER A 53 -48.24 27.30 5.07
N ARG A 54 -48.42 28.60 4.81
CA ARG A 54 -47.32 29.55 4.62
C ARG A 54 -46.50 29.76 5.89
N ARG A 55 -47.12 29.81 7.07
CA ARG A 55 -46.44 29.96 8.37
C ARG A 55 -45.71 28.68 8.76
N GLU A 56 -46.31 27.52 8.52
CA GLU A 56 -45.69 26.21 8.72
C GLU A 56 -44.41 26.08 7.88
N ALA A 57 -44.50 26.35 6.58
CA ALA A 57 -43.33 26.32 5.68
C ALA A 57 -42.22 27.29 6.12
N ALA A 58 -42.57 28.49 6.61
CA ALA A 58 -41.60 29.45 7.13
C ALA A 58 -40.92 29.00 8.43
N MET A 59 -41.64 28.28 9.31
CA MET A 59 -41.06 27.71 10.52
C MET A 59 -40.18 26.51 10.23
N GLU A 60 -40.60 25.60 9.33
CA GLU A 60 -39.76 24.50 8.87
C GLU A 60 -38.45 25.02 8.25
N GLU A 61 -38.53 26.07 7.44
CA GLU A 61 -37.36 26.75 6.88
C GLU A 61 -36.44 27.31 7.98
N HIS A 62 -37.00 27.96 9.00
CA HIS A 62 -36.24 28.47 10.13
C HIS A 62 -35.57 27.34 10.93
N GLN A 63 -36.30 26.29 11.28
CA GLN A 63 -35.77 25.13 12.02
C GLN A 63 -34.62 24.46 11.25
N MET A 64 -34.81 24.22 9.95
CA MET A 64 -33.78 23.63 9.10
C MET A 64 -32.51 24.50 9.04
N ARG A 65 -32.66 25.83 8.98
CA ARG A 65 -31.53 26.77 9.02
C ARG A 65 -30.81 26.71 10.36
N THR A 66 -31.53 26.78 11.47
CA THR A 66 -30.93 26.72 12.81
C THR A 66 -30.19 25.41 13.03
N SER A 67 -30.78 24.26 12.67
CA SER A 67 -30.13 22.95 12.83
C SER A 67 -28.88 22.80 11.96
N ALA A 68 -28.90 23.34 10.73
CA ALA A 68 -27.75 23.30 9.83
C ALA A 68 -26.60 24.21 10.34
N ASP A 69 -26.93 25.40 10.84
CA ASP A 69 -25.95 26.31 11.43
C ASP A 69 -25.36 25.74 12.73
N GLU A 70 -26.18 25.08 13.55
CA GLU A 70 -25.71 24.36 14.74
C GLU A 70 -24.75 23.22 14.36
N TYR A 71 -25.12 22.34 13.42
CA TYR A 71 -24.25 21.26 12.94
C TYR A 71 -22.93 21.79 12.37
N ARG A 72 -22.98 22.89 11.62
CA ARG A 72 -21.78 23.53 11.09
C ARG A 72 -20.85 24.03 12.20
N ARG A 73 -21.40 24.75 13.19
CA ARG A 73 -20.63 25.33 14.30
C ARG A 73 -20.07 24.29 15.25
N SER A 74 -20.82 23.22 15.51
CA SER A 74 -20.49 22.21 16.51
C SER A 74 -19.63 21.07 15.96
N TYR A 75 -19.72 20.76 14.66
CA TYR A 75 -18.98 19.67 14.04
C TYR A 75 -18.10 20.11 12.87
N LEU A 76 -18.68 20.67 11.80
CA LEU A 76 -17.95 20.86 10.54
C LEU A 76 -16.78 21.84 10.68
N ASP A 77 -16.98 22.97 11.36
CA ASP A 77 -15.94 23.98 11.53
C ASP A 77 -14.83 23.50 12.49
N PRO A 78 -15.12 22.94 13.68
CA PRO A 78 -14.11 22.32 14.53
C PRO A 78 -13.34 21.19 13.85
N ALA A 79 -14.02 20.29 13.12
CA ALA A 79 -13.38 19.21 12.38
C ALA A 79 -12.42 19.75 11.30
N THR A 80 -12.83 20.81 10.59
CA THR A 80 -11.98 21.49 9.60
C THR A 80 -10.69 22.02 10.25
N VAL A 81 -10.77 22.61 11.44
CA VAL A 81 -9.61 23.14 12.17
C VAL A 81 -8.68 22.01 12.62
N VAL A 82 -9.23 20.93 13.19
CA VAL A 82 -8.44 19.78 13.67
C VAL A 82 -7.67 19.13 12.52
N VAL A 83 -8.32 18.93 11.37
CA VAL A 83 -7.68 18.31 10.21
C VAL A 83 -6.62 19.22 9.61
N ASN A 84 -6.90 20.53 9.46
CA ASN A 84 -5.90 21.50 9.00
C ASN A 84 -4.66 21.51 9.90
N LYS A 85 -4.86 21.48 11.23
CA LYS A 85 -3.75 21.42 12.19
C LYS A 85 -2.90 20.17 11.97
N ALA A 86 -3.51 18.99 11.82
CA ALA A 86 -2.78 17.75 11.59
C ALA A 86 -1.97 17.75 10.27
N ILE A 87 -2.52 18.33 9.19
CA ILE A 87 -1.79 18.52 7.93
C ILE A 87 -0.59 19.45 8.14
N LEU A 88 -0.78 20.58 8.82
CA LEU A 88 0.29 21.55 9.08
C LEU A 88 1.42 20.95 9.93
N GLU A 89 1.10 20.11 10.91
CA GLU A 89 2.08 19.39 11.74
C GLU A 89 2.84 18.32 10.95
N SER A 90 2.25 17.75 9.90
CA SER A 90 2.90 16.73 9.05
C SER A 90 3.87 17.32 8.02
N ARG A 91 3.69 18.58 7.61
CA ARG A 91 4.54 19.26 6.62
C ARG A 91 6.02 19.38 7.02
N PRO A 92 6.39 19.82 8.25
CA PRO A 92 7.80 19.88 8.62
C PRO A 92 8.46 18.51 8.64
N ILE A 93 7.73 17.46 9.07
CA ILE A 93 8.23 16.07 9.05
C ILE A 93 8.51 15.62 7.61
N TYR A 94 7.58 15.91 6.69
CA TYR A 94 7.77 15.62 5.26
C TYR A 94 9.02 16.33 4.71
N ALA A 95 9.18 17.62 5.01
CA ALA A 95 10.31 18.41 4.55
C ALA A 95 11.66 17.90 5.09
N GLU A 96 11.70 17.47 6.35
CA GLU A 96 12.88 16.90 6.99
C GLU A 96 13.30 15.57 6.34
N ILE A 97 12.35 14.64 6.14
CA ILE A 97 12.63 13.36 5.45
C ILE A 97 13.04 13.60 4.00
N GLN A 98 12.40 14.55 3.32
CA GLN A 98 12.79 14.95 1.97
C GLN A 98 14.24 15.46 1.95
N ALA A 99 14.63 16.31 2.89
CA ALA A 99 15.99 16.82 2.99
C ALA A 99 17.01 15.69 3.20
N TYR A 100 16.70 14.70 4.04
CA TYR A 100 17.56 13.52 4.20
C TYR A 100 17.73 12.74 2.90
N LEU A 101 16.66 12.53 2.13
CA LEU A 101 16.76 11.88 0.83
C LEU A 101 17.53 12.71 -0.19
N GLU A 102 17.49 14.04 -0.10
CA GLU A 102 18.23 14.94 -0.98
C GLU A 102 19.73 14.94 -0.69
N ILE A 103 20.12 14.84 0.58
CA ILE A 103 21.51 14.70 1.01
C ILE A 103 22.05 13.36 0.50
N GLN A 104 23.25 13.37 -0.09
CA GLN A 104 23.90 12.15 -0.59
C GLN A 104 24.65 11.43 0.53
N ASP A 105 23.93 11.08 1.60
CA ASP A 105 24.51 10.31 2.69
C ASP A 105 24.60 8.82 2.29
N LYS A 106 25.81 8.26 2.35
CA LYS A 106 26.08 6.86 2.02
C LYS A 106 25.57 5.89 3.08
N GLN A 107 25.29 6.36 4.29
CA GLN A 107 24.77 5.52 5.38
C GLN A 107 23.24 5.49 5.45
N LEU A 108 22.55 6.23 4.57
CA LEU A 108 21.10 6.32 4.57
C LEU A 108 20.46 5.01 4.10
N ASP A 109 19.56 4.46 4.91
CA ASP A 109 18.65 3.39 4.49
C ASP A 109 17.59 3.99 3.55
N VAL A 110 17.87 3.94 2.25
CA VAL A 110 17.02 4.53 1.20
C VAL A 110 15.61 3.95 1.23
N VAL A 111 15.47 2.64 1.46
CA VAL A 111 14.16 1.96 1.50
C VAL A 111 13.32 2.50 2.66
N LYS A 112 13.87 2.47 3.88
CA LYS A 112 13.13 2.96 5.07
C LYS A 112 12.79 4.43 4.96
N THR A 113 13.71 5.25 4.42
CA THR A 113 13.50 6.69 4.30
C THR A 113 12.43 7.02 3.26
N ILE A 114 12.41 6.34 2.11
CA ILE A 114 11.34 6.50 1.11
C ILE A 114 10.00 6.03 1.66
N ARG A 115 9.94 4.90 2.38
CA ARG A 115 8.71 4.40 3.02
C ARG A 115 8.18 5.38 4.08
N ALA A 116 9.06 6.00 4.86
CA ALA A 116 8.68 7.03 5.82
C ALA A 116 8.12 8.27 5.10
N LEU A 117 8.76 8.73 4.02
CA LEU A 117 8.26 9.84 3.22
C LEU A 117 6.90 9.53 2.57
N GLU A 118 6.75 8.31 2.05
CA GLU A 118 5.49 7.79 1.50
C GLU A 118 4.37 7.86 2.55
N GLN A 119 4.62 7.35 3.75
CA GLN A 119 3.65 7.35 4.84
C GLN A 119 3.21 8.77 5.21
N VAL A 120 4.16 9.71 5.35
CA VAL A 120 3.82 11.11 5.65
C VAL A 120 3.05 11.76 4.50
N SER A 121 3.44 11.50 3.25
CA SER A 121 2.69 11.95 2.06
C SER A 121 1.26 11.42 2.06
N SER A 122 1.06 10.13 2.31
CA SER A 122 -0.26 9.49 2.40
C SER A 122 -1.10 10.05 3.55
N ASN A 123 -0.50 10.36 4.70
CA ASN A 123 -1.20 11.01 5.82
C ASN A 123 -1.69 12.41 5.45
N ILE A 124 -0.86 13.20 4.77
CA ILE A 124 -1.23 14.53 4.28
C ILE A 124 -2.40 14.42 3.29
N GLU A 125 -2.33 13.49 2.32
CA GLU A 125 -3.40 13.29 1.34
C GLU A 125 -4.69 12.76 1.99
N CYS A 126 -4.58 11.89 3.00
CA CYS A 126 -5.74 11.47 3.80
C CYS A 126 -6.41 12.67 4.50
N GLY A 127 -5.61 13.55 5.10
CA GLY A 127 -6.10 14.80 5.68
C GLY A 127 -6.78 15.70 4.66
N VAL A 128 -6.18 15.88 3.48
CA VAL A 128 -6.77 16.69 2.40
C VAL A 128 -8.11 16.09 1.94
N LYS A 129 -8.17 14.78 1.72
CA LYS A 129 -9.42 14.09 1.35
C LYS A 129 -10.51 14.28 2.42
N LEU A 130 -10.14 14.28 3.70
CA LEU A 130 -11.09 14.53 4.78
C LEU A 130 -11.58 15.99 4.80
N LEU A 131 -10.70 16.97 4.53
CA LEU A 131 -11.14 18.36 4.33
C LEU A 131 -12.09 18.52 3.15
N GLU A 132 -11.81 17.81 2.05
CA GLU A 132 -12.67 17.78 0.86
C GLU A 132 -14.05 17.19 1.18
N GLN A 133 -14.12 16.13 1.99
CA GLN A 133 -15.38 15.55 2.47
C GLN A 133 -16.16 16.52 3.37
N LEU A 134 -15.49 17.23 4.28
CA LEU A 134 -16.13 18.23 5.12
C LEU A 134 -16.67 19.42 4.29
N ASP A 135 -15.95 19.83 3.24
CA ASP A 135 -16.42 20.85 2.29
C ASP A 135 -17.59 20.35 1.44
N ASP A 136 -17.58 19.07 1.05
CA ASP A 136 -18.71 18.43 0.38
C ASP A 136 -19.95 18.41 1.26
N GLU A 137 -19.82 18.05 2.54
CA GLU A 137 -20.92 18.09 3.51
C GLU A 137 -21.50 19.51 3.66
N LYS A 138 -20.64 20.54 3.78
CA LYS A 138 -21.07 21.96 3.81
C LYS A 138 -21.85 22.33 2.56
N SER A 139 -21.31 22.00 1.39
CA SER A 139 -21.94 22.34 0.11
C SER A 139 -23.25 21.57 -0.10
N ALA A 140 -23.33 20.31 0.31
CA ALA A 140 -24.52 19.47 0.21
C ALA A 140 -25.66 20.02 1.07
N GLN A 141 -25.35 20.49 2.30
CA GLN A 141 -26.33 21.17 3.14
C GLN A 141 -26.84 22.47 2.52
N GLU A 142 -25.95 23.28 1.95
CA GLU A 142 -26.35 24.53 1.29
C GLU A 142 -27.22 24.29 0.05
N PHE A 143 -26.86 23.35 -0.81
CA PHE A 143 -27.69 22.97 -1.97
C PHE A 143 -29.02 22.37 -1.53
N GLY A 144 -29.02 21.48 -0.54
CA GLY A 144 -30.24 20.89 0.01
C GLY A 144 -31.19 21.95 0.56
N ARG A 145 -30.66 22.96 1.25
CA ARG A 145 -31.43 24.12 1.73
C ARG A 145 -32.04 24.90 0.56
N ARG A 146 -31.24 25.30 -0.43
CA ARG A 146 -31.72 26.09 -1.58
C ARG A 146 -32.80 25.36 -2.38
N ILE A 147 -32.64 24.04 -2.57
CA ILE A 147 -33.64 23.20 -3.24
C ILE A 147 -34.94 23.22 -2.44
N LYS A 148 -34.89 22.96 -1.12
CA LYS A 148 -36.10 23.00 -0.27
C LYS A 148 -36.78 24.36 -0.26
N GLU A 149 -36.01 25.46 -0.17
CA GLU A 149 -36.55 26.82 -0.24
C GLU A 149 -37.27 27.09 -1.58
N ALA A 150 -36.68 26.66 -2.70
CA ALA A 150 -37.30 26.77 -4.03
C ALA A 150 -38.54 25.87 -4.17
N THR A 151 -38.52 24.66 -3.60
CA THR A 151 -39.68 23.75 -3.55
C THR A 151 -40.83 24.36 -2.75
N ASN A 152 -40.55 24.95 -1.59
CA ASN A 152 -41.56 25.60 -0.74
C ASN A 152 -42.19 26.81 -1.44
N ARG A 153 -41.44 27.49 -2.31
CA ARG A 153 -41.95 28.58 -3.18
C ARG A 153 -42.62 28.10 -4.46
N GLN A 154 -42.73 26.78 -4.67
CA GLN A 154 -43.27 26.15 -5.88
C GLN A 154 -42.52 26.55 -7.17
N GLN A 155 -41.22 26.85 -7.07
CA GLN A 155 -40.36 27.27 -8.17
C GLN A 155 -39.68 26.07 -8.84
N PHE A 156 -40.46 25.21 -9.52
CA PHE A 156 -39.97 23.94 -10.08
C PHE A 156 -38.83 24.08 -11.10
N ILE A 157 -38.83 25.16 -11.90
CA ILE A 157 -37.73 25.45 -12.84
C ILE A 157 -36.42 25.73 -12.07
N GLU A 158 -36.51 26.47 -10.97
CA GLU A 158 -35.35 26.78 -10.13
C GLU A 158 -34.82 25.53 -9.43
N VAL A 159 -35.70 24.66 -8.94
CA VAL A 159 -35.34 23.35 -8.37
C VAL A 159 -34.51 22.53 -9.37
N SER A 160 -35.02 22.36 -10.60
CA SER A 160 -34.31 21.62 -11.66
C SER A 160 -32.94 22.24 -11.97
N GLN A 161 -32.85 23.57 -12.04
CA GLN A 161 -31.58 24.27 -12.28
C GLN A 161 -30.58 24.06 -11.14
N LEU A 162 -31.05 24.05 -9.88
CA LEU A 162 -30.20 23.81 -8.71
C LEU A 162 -29.69 22.36 -8.66
N GLU A 163 -30.51 21.40 -9.05
CA GLU A 163 -30.11 19.98 -9.17
C GLU A 163 -29.06 19.78 -10.26
N ASP A 164 -29.26 20.40 -11.43
CA ASP A 164 -28.29 20.38 -12.53
C ASP A 164 -26.96 21.06 -12.12
N GLN A 165 -27.02 22.19 -11.41
CA GLN A 165 -25.85 22.87 -10.87
C GLN A 165 -25.10 22.00 -9.86
N LYS A 166 -25.82 21.33 -8.95
CA LYS A 166 -25.25 20.41 -7.96
C LYS A 166 -24.52 19.26 -8.65
N ASN A 167 -25.15 18.63 -9.64
CA ASN A 167 -24.57 17.53 -10.40
C ASN A 167 -23.33 17.99 -11.20
N GLY A 168 -23.44 19.11 -11.92
CA GLY A 168 -22.34 19.68 -12.69
C GLY A 168 -21.13 20.09 -11.83
N ARG A 169 -21.38 20.65 -10.64
CA ARG A 169 -20.33 21.02 -9.68
C ARG A 169 -19.58 19.80 -9.18
N GLY A 170 -20.26 18.67 -8.93
CA GLY A 170 -19.61 17.43 -8.50
C GLY A 170 -18.48 16.98 -9.43
N TYR A 171 -18.73 16.99 -10.75
CA TYR A 171 -17.71 16.63 -11.74
C TYR A 171 -16.55 17.64 -11.82
N GLN A 172 -16.85 18.93 -11.68
CA GLN A 172 -15.83 19.99 -11.66
C GLN A 172 -14.91 19.85 -10.45
N VAL A 173 -15.51 19.66 -9.28
CA VAL A 173 -14.81 19.49 -8.02
C VAL A 173 -13.94 18.24 -8.08
N ASN A 174 -14.47 17.10 -8.55
CA ASN A 174 -13.70 15.88 -8.70
C ASN A 174 -12.46 16.07 -9.60
N ALA A 175 -12.63 16.64 -10.79
CA ALA A 175 -11.52 16.88 -11.72
C ALA A 175 -10.45 17.84 -11.16
N VAL A 176 -10.86 18.87 -10.41
CA VAL A 176 -9.92 19.78 -9.75
C VAL A 176 -9.16 19.07 -8.64
N ARG A 177 -9.84 18.23 -7.85
CA ARG A 177 -9.24 17.51 -6.72
C ARG A 177 -8.26 16.44 -7.17
N THR A 178 -8.62 15.62 -8.17
CA THR A 178 -7.71 14.61 -8.75
C THR A 178 -6.46 15.27 -9.35
N SER A 179 -6.64 16.37 -10.09
CA SER A 179 -5.51 17.10 -10.68
C SER A 179 -4.58 17.67 -9.59
N ARG A 180 -5.15 18.24 -8.53
CA ARG A 180 -4.36 18.75 -7.39
C ARG A 180 -3.66 17.63 -6.63
N LYS A 181 -4.28 16.47 -6.43
CA LYS A 181 -3.65 15.28 -5.82
C LYS A 181 -2.42 14.85 -6.64
N VAL A 182 -2.58 14.67 -7.94
CA VAL A 182 -1.47 14.32 -8.85
C VAL A 182 -0.35 15.36 -8.79
N ALA A 183 -0.70 16.65 -8.85
CA ALA A 183 0.29 17.74 -8.77
C ALA A 183 1.05 17.77 -7.44
N ARG A 184 0.38 17.49 -6.32
CA ARG A 184 1.01 17.43 -4.98
C ARG A 184 1.93 16.22 -4.81
N ARG A 185 1.54 15.06 -5.34
CA ARG A 185 2.33 13.82 -5.20
C ARG A 185 3.42 13.65 -6.26
N ALA A 186 3.36 14.36 -7.38
CA ALA A 186 4.37 14.24 -8.45
C ALA A 186 5.83 14.49 -7.96
N PRO A 187 6.13 15.50 -7.13
CA PRO A 187 7.49 15.70 -6.59
C PRO A 187 7.98 14.52 -5.76
N PHE A 188 7.09 13.90 -4.96
CA PHE A 188 7.41 12.70 -4.18
C PHE A 188 7.83 11.54 -5.09
N PHE A 189 6.99 11.19 -6.08
CA PHE A 189 7.28 10.08 -6.99
C PHE A 189 8.59 10.31 -7.76
N ASN A 190 8.79 11.52 -8.27
CA ASN A 190 10.00 11.86 -9.02
C ASN A 190 11.26 11.73 -8.16
N LEU A 191 11.22 12.24 -6.91
CA LEU A 191 12.34 12.12 -5.98
C LEU A 191 12.62 10.66 -5.60
N ALA A 192 11.58 9.91 -5.21
CA ALA A 192 11.71 8.53 -4.78
C ALA A 192 12.26 7.64 -5.91
N ILE A 193 11.69 7.72 -7.12
CA ILE A 193 12.15 6.95 -8.28
C ILE A 193 13.59 7.33 -8.65
N SER A 194 13.93 8.63 -8.65
CA SER A 194 15.30 9.08 -8.93
C SER A 194 16.30 8.52 -7.92
N ARG A 195 15.95 8.53 -6.62
CA ARG A 195 16.82 8.02 -5.56
C ARG A 195 16.98 6.50 -5.60
N ILE A 196 15.91 5.77 -5.88
CA ILE A 196 15.99 4.31 -6.06
C ILE A 196 16.89 3.97 -7.25
N ASN A 197 16.71 4.63 -8.39
CA ASN A 197 17.56 4.40 -9.57
C ASN A 197 19.04 4.67 -9.28
N LYS A 198 19.35 5.74 -8.53
CA LYS A 198 20.73 6.02 -8.14
C LYS A 198 21.27 4.91 -7.22
N ALA A 199 20.53 4.52 -6.19
CA ALA A 199 20.93 3.46 -5.27
C ALA A 199 21.13 2.11 -5.99
N LEU A 200 20.22 1.74 -6.89
CA LEU A 200 20.33 0.55 -7.73
C LEU A 200 21.59 0.61 -8.61
N SER A 201 21.92 1.77 -9.19
CA SER A 201 23.13 1.88 -10.03
C SER A 201 24.44 1.67 -9.26
N GLU A 202 24.47 1.97 -7.96
CA GLU A 202 25.62 1.72 -7.08
C GLU A 202 25.63 0.24 -6.66
N ILE A 203 24.48 -0.28 -6.23
CA ILE A 203 24.30 -1.68 -5.87
C ILE A 203 24.63 -2.63 -7.02
N ASP A 204 24.22 -2.32 -8.25
CA ASP A 204 24.46 -3.19 -9.41
C ASP A 204 25.95 -3.25 -9.76
N LYS A 205 26.70 -2.16 -9.53
CA LYS A 205 28.16 -2.16 -9.66
C LYS A 205 28.82 -3.02 -8.59
N ASP A 206 28.40 -2.86 -7.34
CA ASP A 206 28.94 -3.63 -6.22
C ASP A 206 28.62 -5.12 -6.36
N GLN A 207 27.38 -5.45 -6.75
CA GLN A 207 26.93 -6.81 -7.02
C GLN A 207 27.75 -7.43 -8.15
N SER A 208 27.98 -6.71 -9.24
CA SER A 208 28.81 -7.19 -10.37
C SER A 208 30.26 -7.44 -9.93
N ALA A 209 30.85 -6.52 -9.16
CA ALA A 209 32.20 -6.66 -8.64
C ALA A 209 32.34 -7.88 -7.71
N LEU A 210 31.39 -8.09 -6.80
CA LEU A 210 31.38 -9.24 -5.89
C LEU A 210 31.13 -10.56 -6.64
N LYS A 211 30.24 -10.57 -7.64
CA LYS A 211 30.01 -11.74 -8.51
C LYS A 211 31.30 -12.14 -9.23
N GLU A 212 32.05 -11.20 -9.79
CA GLU A 212 33.32 -11.47 -10.47
C GLU A 212 34.42 -11.91 -9.48
N GLN A 213 34.53 -11.28 -8.31
CA GLN A 213 35.47 -11.72 -7.26
C GLN A 213 35.16 -13.15 -6.80
N LEU A 214 33.89 -13.48 -6.60
CA LEU A 214 33.46 -14.82 -6.21
C LEU A 214 33.80 -15.85 -7.29
N LYS A 215 33.56 -15.54 -8.57
CA LYS A 215 33.97 -16.40 -9.70
C LYS A 215 35.47 -16.63 -9.72
N GLU A 216 36.26 -15.57 -9.51
CA GLU A 216 37.72 -15.67 -9.57
C GLU A 216 38.27 -16.53 -8.42
N LEU A 217 37.80 -16.32 -7.18
CA LEU A 217 38.16 -17.19 -6.06
C LEU A 217 37.75 -18.64 -6.32
N PHE A 218 36.57 -18.86 -6.91
CA PHE A 218 36.13 -20.21 -7.22
C PHE A 218 37.01 -20.91 -8.26
N ARG A 219 37.57 -20.17 -9.23
CA ARG A 219 38.55 -20.71 -10.20
C ARG A 219 39.87 -21.14 -9.57
N THR A 220 40.24 -20.59 -8.42
CA THR A 220 41.46 -21.00 -7.71
C THR A 220 41.32 -22.35 -7.01
N ILE A 221 40.11 -22.88 -6.88
CA ILE A 221 39.87 -24.19 -6.26
C ILE A 221 40.29 -25.29 -7.24
N PRO A 222 41.29 -26.13 -6.90
CA PRO A 222 41.65 -27.27 -7.74
C PRO A 222 40.50 -28.29 -7.81
N GLU A 223 40.35 -28.97 -8.95
CA GLU A 223 39.35 -30.03 -9.11
C GLU A 223 39.54 -31.14 -8.05
N THR A 224 38.60 -31.24 -7.11
CA THR A 224 38.62 -32.28 -6.07
C THR A 224 37.87 -33.52 -6.53
N ILE A 225 38.47 -34.70 -6.35
CA ILE A 225 37.81 -36.01 -6.53
C ILE A 225 36.65 -36.11 -5.51
N SER A 226 35.51 -36.68 -5.92
CA SER A 226 34.36 -36.81 -5.01
C SER A 226 34.67 -37.73 -3.83
N LEU A 227 34.02 -37.46 -2.69
CA LEU A 227 34.22 -38.24 -1.46
C LEU A 227 33.89 -39.74 -1.69
N ASP A 228 32.86 -40.03 -2.46
CA ASP A 228 32.46 -41.41 -2.81
C ASP A 228 33.51 -42.14 -3.63
N GLN A 229 34.17 -41.43 -4.56
CA GLN A 229 35.24 -42.00 -5.37
C GLN A 229 36.50 -42.27 -4.54
N GLU A 230 36.78 -41.43 -3.54
CA GLU A 230 37.90 -41.62 -2.63
C GLU A 230 37.62 -42.74 -1.62
N GLU A 231 36.40 -42.83 -1.07
CA GLU A 231 35.97 -43.96 -0.25
C GLU A 231 35.96 -45.28 -1.03
N ALA A 232 35.54 -45.26 -2.30
CA ALA A 232 35.60 -46.44 -3.17
C ALA A 232 37.04 -46.89 -3.43
N ARG A 233 37.98 -45.96 -3.65
CA ARG A 233 39.42 -46.29 -3.80
C ARG A 233 40.02 -46.82 -2.50
N ALA A 234 39.67 -46.23 -1.36
CA ALA A 234 40.10 -46.71 -0.06
C ALA A 234 39.56 -48.13 0.23
N ARG A 235 38.29 -48.41 -0.12
CA ARG A 235 37.71 -49.75 -0.05
C ARG A 235 38.36 -50.74 -1.02
N ALA A 236 38.85 -50.26 -2.16
CA ALA A 236 39.60 -51.04 -3.15
C ALA A 236 41.08 -51.28 -2.76
N GLY A 237 41.52 -50.81 -1.58
CA GLY A 237 42.85 -51.08 -1.05
C GLY A 237 43.93 -50.07 -1.46
N ASP A 238 43.56 -48.91 -2.03
CA ASP A 238 44.52 -47.84 -2.32
C ASP A 238 44.93 -47.15 -1.00
N THR A 239 46.19 -47.36 -0.58
CA THR A 239 46.79 -46.78 0.63
C THR A 239 47.51 -45.45 0.37
N SER A 240 47.38 -44.88 -0.82
CA SER A 240 47.96 -43.58 -1.14
C SER A 240 47.46 -42.51 -0.14
N PRO A 241 48.33 -41.62 0.37
CA PRO A 241 47.87 -40.49 1.20
C PRO A 241 46.85 -39.67 0.41
N SER A 242 45.74 -39.27 1.05
CA SER A 242 44.66 -38.45 0.47
C SER A 242 45.25 -37.31 -0.36
N LYS A 243 45.18 -37.41 -1.69
CA LYS A 243 45.75 -36.43 -2.64
C LYS A 243 44.82 -35.24 -2.88
N ILE A 244 44.01 -34.88 -1.90
CA ILE A 244 42.99 -33.85 -2.08
C ILE A 244 43.34 -32.72 -1.14
N PRO A 245 43.99 -31.65 -1.64
CA PRO A 245 44.14 -30.45 -0.85
C PRO A 245 42.75 -29.93 -0.54
N LEU A 246 42.34 -29.96 0.73
CA LEU A 246 41.27 -29.10 1.19
C LEU A 246 41.72 -27.67 0.87
N PRO A 247 40.89 -26.86 0.19
CA PRO A 247 41.19 -25.44 0.08
C PRO A 247 41.41 -24.86 1.48
N SER A 248 42.31 -23.88 1.60
CA SER A 248 42.68 -23.37 2.92
C SER A 248 41.44 -22.83 3.66
N LYS A 249 41.47 -22.90 4.98
CA LYS A 249 40.37 -22.38 5.81
C LYS A 249 40.13 -20.89 5.54
N GLU A 250 41.19 -20.14 5.22
CA GLU A 250 41.08 -18.75 4.78
C GLU A 250 40.27 -18.62 3.48
N LEU A 251 40.55 -19.44 2.46
CA LEU A 251 39.83 -19.41 1.18
C LEU A 251 38.35 -19.80 1.36
N PHE A 252 38.07 -20.81 2.19
CA PHE A 252 36.70 -21.18 2.54
C PHE A 252 35.94 -20.01 3.18
N ASN A 253 36.55 -19.35 4.18
CA ASN A 253 35.94 -18.20 4.84
C ASN A 253 35.68 -17.05 3.85
N GLN A 254 36.67 -16.71 3.00
CA GLN A 254 36.51 -15.67 1.98
C GLN A 254 35.34 -15.95 1.02
N ILE A 255 35.22 -17.19 0.53
CA ILE A 255 34.12 -17.60 -0.35
C ILE A 255 32.77 -17.52 0.37
N SER A 256 32.70 -18.01 1.62
CA SER A 256 31.48 -17.97 2.43
C SER A 256 31.03 -16.54 2.73
N ASP A 257 31.96 -15.65 3.07
CA ASP A 257 31.68 -14.25 3.38
C ASP A 257 31.24 -13.47 2.14
N LEU A 258 31.92 -13.69 1.00
CA LEU A 258 31.54 -13.09 -0.29
C LEU A 258 30.19 -13.60 -0.77
N GLN A 259 29.91 -14.91 -0.64
CA GLN A 259 28.60 -15.46 -0.96
C GLN A 259 27.51 -14.79 -0.12
N SER A 260 27.70 -14.69 1.19
CA SER A 260 26.75 -14.03 2.09
C SER A 260 26.53 -12.57 1.71
N SER A 261 27.59 -11.86 1.34
CA SER A 261 27.52 -10.47 0.85
C SER A 261 26.74 -10.34 -0.46
N VAL A 262 27.00 -11.21 -1.44
CA VAL A 262 26.28 -11.23 -2.73
C VAL A 262 24.79 -11.49 -2.51
N VAL A 263 24.43 -12.45 -1.65
CA VAL A 263 23.04 -12.75 -1.32
C VAL A 263 22.36 -11.56 -0.64
N SER A 264 23.04 -10.93 0.34
CA SER A 264 22.51 -9.76 1.04
C SER A 264 22.28 -8.58 0.11
N ILE A 265 23.25 -8.27 -0.76
CA ILE A 265 23.15 -7.17 -1.72
C ILE A 265 22.08 -7.45 -2.78
N ASN A 266 21.92 -8.72 -3.20
CA ASN A 266 20.84 -9.06 -4.12
C ASN A 266 19.46 -8.87 -3.48
N ALA A 267 19.31 -9.22 -2.20
CA ALA A 267 18.07 -9.01 -1.48
C ALA A 267 17.72 -7.52 -1.38
N THR A 268 18.69 -6.64 -1.06
CA THR A 268 18.44 -5.19 -1.02
C THR A 268 18.11 -4.62 -2.39
N SER A 269 18.77 -5.12 -3.44
CA SER A 269 18.50 -4.76 -4.84
C SER A 269 17.08 -5.15 -5.27
N LEU A 270 16.63 -6.34 -4.87
CA LEU A 270 15.26 -6.82 -5.10
C LEU A 270 14.22 -5.96 -4.36
N ASP A 271 14.46 -5.66 -3.09
CA ASP A 271 13.56 -4.83 -2.28
C ASP A 271 13.39 -3.43 -2.90
N LEU A 272 14.49 -2.82 -3.36
CA LEU A 272 14.46 -1.53 -4.04
C LEU A 272 13.71 -1.57 -5.36
N ARG A 273 13.91 -2.61 -6.18
CA ARG A 273 13.17 -2.77 -7.45
C ARG A 273 11.69 -3.04 -7.22
N SER A 274 11.34 -3.82 -6.19
CA SER A 274 9.93 -4.02 -5.82
C SER A 274 9.29 -2.71 -5.37
N LEU A 275 9.98 -1.94 -4.53
CA LEU A 275 9.53 -0.61 -4.12
C LEU A 275 9.35 0.33 -5.32
N MET A 276 10.29 0.33 -6.26
CA MET A 276 10.20 1.14 -7.48
C MET A 276 8.97 0.78 -8.32
N LYS A 277 8.73 -0.52 -8.52
CA LYS A 277 7.53 -1.01 -9.22
C LYS A 277 6.26 -0.52 -8.53
N ASP A 278 6.16 -0.66 -7.21
CA ASP A 278 4.98 -0.24 -6.46
C ASP A 278 4.72 1.28 -6.61
N LEU A 279 5.78 2.10 -6.53
CA LEU A 279 5.69 3.54 -6.72
C LEU A 279 5.29 3.93 -8.15
N GLN A 280 5.85 3.27 -9.16
CA GLN A 280 5.49 3.50 -10.56
C GLN A 280 4.03 3.12 -10.82
N ARG A 281 3.58 1.99 -10.27
CA ARG A 281 2.18 1.57 -10.34
C ARG A 281 1.26 2.61 -9.72
N GLN A 282 1.54 3.07 -8.50
CA GLN A 282 0.75 4.11 -7.84
C GLN A 282 0.69 5.39 -8.69
N GLN A 283 1.82 5.82 -9.26
CA GLN A 283 1.88 7.02 -10.11
C GLN A 283 1.01 6.88 -11.37
N LEU A 284 0.99 5.70 -12.00
CA LEU A 284 0.14 5.40 -13.16
C LEU A 284 -1.35 5.40 -12.78
N GLU A 285 -1.72 4.76 -11.67
CA GLU A 285 -3.09 4.73 -11.17
C GLU A 285 -3.62 6.15 -10.92
N GLU A 286 -2.85 7.01 -10.23
CA GLU A 286 -3.27 8.39 -9.96
C GLU A 286 -3.38 9.25 -11.23
N ARG A 287 -2.47 9.05 -12.19
CA ARG A 287 -2.53 9.73 -13.47
C ARG A 287 -3.76 9.30 -14.27
N ALA A 288 -4.12 8.02 -14.22
CA ALA A 288 -5.32 7.50 -14.88
C ALA A 288 -6.60 8.06 -14.23
N GLU A 289 -6.66 8.13 -12.89
CA GLU A 289 -7.75 8.77 -12.15
C GLU A 289 -7.99 10.21 -12.60
N ASP A 290 -6.92 11.01 -12.72
CA ASP A 290 -7.04 12.40 -13.19
C ASP A 290 -7.51 12.46 -14.65
N GLN A 291 -6.94 11.67 -15.55
CA GLN A 291 -7.36 11.65 -16.95
C GLN A 291 -8.85 11.32 -17.11
N VAL A 292 -9.34 10.32 -16.35
CA VAL A 292 -10.76 9.94 -16.34
C VAL A 292 -11.63 11.09 -15.80
N ALA A 293 -11.21 11.75 -14.72
CA ALA A 293 -11.94 12.87 -14.14
C ALA A 293 -12.00 14.07 -15.10
N GLN A 294 -10.88 14.44 -15.74
CA GLN A 294 -10.82 15.51 -16.74
C GLN A 294 -11.69 15.21 -17.96
N LEU A 295 -11.64 13.97 -18.47
CA LEU A 295 -12.47 13.57 -19.60
C LEU A 295 -13.96 13.61 -19.24
N THR A 296 -14.32 13.13 -18.04
CA THR A 296 -15.69 13.16 -17.54
C THR A 296 -16.19 14.60 -17.46
N LEU A 297 -15.41 15.51 -16.89
CA LEU A 297 -15.76 16.92 -16.84
C LEU A 297 -15.96 17.54 -18.23
N ARG A 298 -15.06 17.26 -19.18
CA ARG A 298 -15.18 17.76 -20.57
C ARG A 298 -16.46 17.27 -21.22
N LYS A 299 -16.83 16.00 -21.03
CA LYS A 299 -18.06 15.42 -21.57
C LYS A 299 -19.32 16.06 -20.98
N ILE A 300 -19.34 16.26 -19.66
CA ILE A 300 -20.46 16.92 -18.96
C ILE A 300 -20.61 18.37 -19.44
N ARG A 301 -19.52 19.13 -19.60
CA ARG A 301 -19.57 20.49 -20.17
C ARG A 301 -20.08 20.52 -21.61
N ALA A 302 -19.88 19.45 -22.37
CA ALA A 302 -20.38 19.30 -23.73
C ALA A 302 -21.82 18.77 -23.80
N GLY A 303 -22.52 18.62 -22.67
CA GLY A 303 -23.89 18.10 -22.62
C GLY A 303 -24.01 16.60 -22.97
N ARG A 304 -22.90 15.85 -22.94
CA ARG A 304 -22.89 14.41 -23.28
C ARG A 304 -22.98 13.57 -22.01
N PHE A 305 -24.12 12.92 -21.80
CA PHE A 305 -24.37 12.08 -20.63
C PHE A 305 -23.66 10.71 -20.69
N LEU A 306 -23.28 10.21 -19.51
CA LEU A 306 -22.41 9.05 -19.28
C LEU A 306 -22.92 7.72 -19.89
N GLY A 307 -24.21 7.57 -20.16
CA GLY A 307 -24.82 6.31 -20.62
C GLY A 307 -24.48 5.89 -22.06
N VAL A 308 -24.12 6.84 -22.95
CA VAL A 308 -23.89 6.56 -24.39
C VAL A 308 -22.40 6.52 -24.75
N TYR A 309 -21.52 7.01 -23.87
CA TYR A 309 -20.11 7.30 -24.19
C TYR A 309 -19.13 6.67 -23.20
N ALA A 310 -19.41 5.46 -22.73
CA ALA A 310 -18.47 4.67 -21.92
C ALA A 310 -17.16 4.36 -22.67
N GLY A 311 -17.15 4.35 -24.01
CA GLY A 311 -15.99 4.02 -24.85
C GLY A 311 -14.71 4.76 -24.46
N PRO A 312 -14.64 6.11 -24.58
CA PRO A 312 -13.39 6.81 -24.29
C PRO A 312 -12.93 6.80 -22.82
N VAL A 313 -13.85 6.58 -21.86
CA VAL A 313 -13.44 6.40 -20.45
C VAL A 313 -12.87 5.01 -20.25
N ARG A 314 -13.52 4.00 -20.84
CA ARG A 314 -13.06 2.62 -20.84
C ARG A 314 -11.72 2.48 -21.55
N GLU A 315 -11.50 3.15 -22.67
CA GLU A 315 -10.20 3.17 -23.37
C GLU A 315 -9.06 3.72 -22.49
N LEU A 316 -9.32 4.75 -21.68
CA LEU A 316 -8.33 5.26 -20.72
C LEU A 316 -8.06 4.27 -19.59
N GLN A 317 -9.11 3.62 -19.08
CA GLN A 317 -8.97 2.57 -18.06
C GLN A 317 -8.24 1.35 -18.59
N ASP A 318 -8.55 0.91 -19.81
CA ASP A 318 -7.89 -0.20 -20.49
C ASP A 318 -6.43 0.14 -20.77
N ARG A 319 -6.13 1.37 -21.21
CA ARG A 319 -4.74 1.84 -21.38
C ARG A 319 -3.98 1.81 -20.07
N ALA A 320 -4.53 2.37 -19.00
CA ALA A 320 -3.89 2.36 -17.68
C ALA A 320 -3.67 0.93 -17.17
N SER A 321 -4.65 0.04 -17.37
CA SER A 321 -4.54 -1.38 -17.00
C SER A 321 -3.46 -2.09 -17.80
N ASN A 322 -3.34 -1.78 -19.10
CA ASN A 322 -2.27 -2.32 -19.95
C ASN A 322 -0.89 -1.82 -19.53
N GLU A 323 -0.75 -0.52 -19.22
CA GLU A 323 0.51 0.06 -18.72
C GLU A 323 0.94 -0.58 -17.39
N ILE A 324 0.00 -0.82 -16.47
CA ILE A 324 0.27 -1.54 -15.21
C ILE A 324 0.66 -3.00 -15.50
N ALA A 325 -0.04 -3.69 -16.38
CA ALA A 325 0.29 -5.07 -16.74
C ALA A 325 1.65 -5.18 -17.42
N GLU A 326 2.05 -4.22 -18.24
CA GLU A 326 3.38 -4.13 -18.84
C GLU A 326 4.47 -3.92 -17.77
N LEU A 327 4.21 -3.05 -16.79
CA LEU A 327 5.10 -2.85 -15.64
C LEU A 327 5.27 -4.13 -14.83
N GLU A 328 4.19 -4.85 -14.54
CA GLU A 328 4.23 -6.13 -13.80
C GLU A 328 5.00 -7.19 -14.58
N ARG A 329 4.72 -7.35 -15.89
CA ARG A 329 5.46 -8.29 -16.75
C ARG A 329 6.95 -7.96 -16.84
N ALA A 330 7.31 -6.68 -16.93
CA ALA A 330 8.70 -6.26 -16.98
C ALA A 330 9.44 -6.61 -15.68
N PHE A 331 8.80 -6.39 -14.53
CA PHE A 331 9.36 -6.78 -13.24
C PHE A 331 9.47 -8.29 -13.08
N ASP A 332 8.46 -9.07 -13.48
CA ASP A 332 8.50 -10.53 -13.42
C ASP A 332 9.60 -11.11 -14.31
N GLY A 333 9.77 -10.55 -15.53
CA GLY A 333 10.86 -10.93 -16.42
C GLY A 333 12.24 -10.63 -15.83
N PHE A 334 12.40 -9.46 -15.21
CA PHE A 334 13.62 -9.12 -14.46
C PHE A 334 13.85 -10.11 -13.30
N TYR A 335 12.84 -10.37 -12.48
CA TYR A 335 12.94 -11.24 -11.30
C TYR A 335 13.35 -12.66 -11.68
N GLN A 336 12.75 -13.22 -12.73
CA GLN A 336 13.12 -14.54 -13.23
C GLN A 336 14.56 -14.59 -13.75
N SER A 337 14.98 -13.56 -14.49
CA SER A 337 16.36 -13.47 -14.99
C SER A 337 17.37 -13.38 -13.85
N ASP A 338 17.09 -12.55 -12.84
CA ASP A 338 17.97 -12.39 -11.67
C ASP A 338 18.07 -13.69 -10.86
N LEU A 339 16.94 -14.38 -10.63
CA LEU A 339 16.93 -15.69 -9.98
C LEU A 339 17.79 -16.72 -10.73
N MET A 340 17.71 -16.75 -12.05
CA MET A 340 18.53 -17.65 -12.87
C MET A 340 20.02 -17.31 -12.79
N GLU A 341 20.38 -16.02 -12.92
CA GLU A 341 21.77 -15.56 -12.86
C GLU A 341 22.38 -15.83 -11.47
N MET A 342 21.65 -15.50 -10.41
CA MET A 342 22.05 -15.79 -9.04
C MET A 342 22.16 -17.29 -8.79
N GLY A 343 21.23 -18.09 -9.30
CA GLY A 343 21.29 -19.55 -9.23
C GLY A 343 22.55 -20.12 -9.88
N ALA A 344 22.95 -19.59 -11.03
CA ALA A 344 24.15 -20.03 -11.76
C ALA A 344 25.46 -19.74 -10.99
N ILE A 345 25.50 -18.67 -10.20
CA ILE A 345 26.68 -18.28 -9.43
C ILE A 345 26.68 -18.93 -8.04
N ILE A 346 25.55 -18.89 -7.33
CA ILE A 346 25.43 -19.34 -5.94
C ILE A 346 25.27 -20.87 -5.84
N GLY A 347 24.67 -21.52 -6.84
CA GLY A 347 24.50 -22.98 -6.88
C GLY A 347 25.81 -23.75 -6.73
N PRO A 348 26.83 -23.49 -7.57
CA PRO A 348 28.16 -24.10 -7.44
C PRO A 348 28.83 -23.80 -6.10
N VAL A 349 28.69 -22.58 -5.58
CA VAL A 349 29.29 -22.16 -4.30
C VAL A 349 28.65 -22.90 -3.12
N ASN A 350 27.32 -23.04 -3.11
CA ASN A 350 26.61 -23.85 -2.12
C ASN A 350 27.05 -25.32 -2.13
N ALA A 351 27.20 -25.89 -3.33
CA ALA A 351 27.68 -27.26 -3.48
C ALA A 351 29.11 -27.40 -2.92
N PHE A 352 29.99 -26.43 -3.20
CA PHE A 352 31.33 -26.39 -2.64
C PHE A 352 31.33 -26.30 -1.11
N ILE A 353 30.59 -25.37 -0.51
CA ILE A 353 30.53 -25.19 0.95
C ILE A 353 30.01 -26.45 1.64
N SER A 354 29.00 -27.10 1.06
CA SER A 354 28.45 -28.36 1.57
C SER A 354 29.49 -29.50 1.51
N ARG A 355 30.21 -29.63 0.40
CA ARG A 355 31.30 -30.60 0.24
C ARG A 355 32.46 -30.33 1.21
N TYR A 356 32.80 -29.06 1.42
CA TYR A 356 33.83 -28.67 2.38
C TYR A 356 33.45 -29.08 3.81
N LYS A 357 32.26 -28.71 4.27
CA LYS A 357 31.78 -29.03 5.63
C LYS A 357 31.67 -30.53 5.89
N SER A 358 31.17 -31.30 4.91
CA SER A 358 31.09 -32.77 5.03
C SER A 358 32.47 -33.41 5.09
N ARG A 359 33.43 -32.90 4.32
CA ARG A 359 34.82 -33.38 4.32
C ARG A 359 35.58 -32.99 5.57
N GLU A 360 35.42 -31.78 6.07
CA GLU A 360 35.96 -31.32 7.35
C GLU A 360 35.44 -32.21 8.50
N ALA A 361 34.14 -32.49 8.53
CA ALA A 361 33.54 -33.38 9.52
C ALA A 361 34.12 -34.81 9.46
N LEU A 362 34.39 -35.33 8.26
CA LEU A 362 34.99 -36.65 8.07
C LEU A 362 36.45 -36.70 8.51
N VAL A 363 37.24 -35.68 8.18
CA VAL A 363 38.64 -35.55 8.64
C VAL A 363 38.68 -35.44 10.17
N MET A 364 37.84 -34.61 10.77
CA MET A 364 37.73 -34.49 12.22
C MET A 364 37.28 -35.80 12.87
N ARG A 365 36.37 -36.55 12.25
CA ARG A 365 35.98 -37.89 12.72
C ARG A 365 37.15 -38.86 12.66
N ARG A 366 37.92 -38.89 11.55
CA ARG A 366 39.09 -39.77 11.42
C ARG A 366 40.16 -39.44 12.46
N ILE A 367 40.49 -38.16 12.63
CA ILE A 367 41.43 -37.69 13.66
C ILE A 367 40.92 -38.05 15.07
N GLY A 368 39.62 -37.86 15.32
CA GLY A 368 38.96 -38.21 16.58
C GLY A 368 38.84 -39.71 16.84
N THR A 369 38.90 -40.56 15.81
CA THR A 369 38.96 -42.03 15.96
C THR A 369 40.39 -42.58 16.03
N THR A 370 41.39 -41.80 15.59
CA THR A 370 42.82 -42.13 15.74
C THR A 370 43.43 -41.56 17.02
N ALA A 371 42.72 -40.67 17.71
CA ALA A 371 42.94 -40.47 19.14
C ALA A 371 42.25 -41.64 19.85
N ASP A 372 43.03 -42.47 20.55
CA ASP A 372 42.52 -43.58 21.36
C ASP A 372 41.24 -43.15 22.11
N PRO A 373 40.11 -43.85 21.92
CA PRO A 373 39.01 -43.69 22.85
C PRO A 373 39.47 -44.31 24.17
N ALA A 374 39.82 -43.47 25.15
CA ALA A 374 39.67 -43.88 26.54
C ALA A 374 38.24 -44.46 26.66
N PRO A 375 38.08 -45.66 27.25
CA PRO A 375 36.84 -46.43 27.14
C PRO A 375 35.65 -45.59 27.61
N SER A 376 34.67 -45.45 26.71
CA SER A 376 33.43 -44.71 26.95
C SER A 376 32.74 -45.19 28.23
N PRO A 377 32.36 -44.31 29.17
CA PRO A 377 31.30 -44.63 30.11
C PRO A 377 29.96 -44.66 29.36
N ALA A 378 29.17 -45.69 29.66
CA ALA A 378 27.87 -45.98 29.09
C ALA A 378 26.83 -44.84 29.31
N PRO A 379 25.75 -44.79 28.52
CA PRO A 379 24.92 -43.61 28.37
C PRO A 379 23.92 -43.45 29.52
N SER A 380 23.70 -42.21 29.96
CA SER A 380 22.46 -41.82 30.63
C SER A 380 21.91 -40.52 30.02
N SER A 381 20.78 -40.71 29.34
CA SER A 381 19.64 -39.83 29.13
C SER A 381 19.71 -38.33 29.51
N SER A 382 19.43 -37.52 28.49
CA SER A 382 18.33 -36.54 28.41
C SER A 382 18.53 -35.07 28.86
N LEU A 383 18.06 -34.21 27.94
CA LEU A 383 17.35 -32.93 28.09
C LEU A 383 18.14 -31.60 28.21
N ALA A 384 18.21 -30.96 27.04
CA ALA A 384 17.74 -29.60 26.72
C ALA A 384 18.38 -28.36 27.37
N ALA A 385 18.94 -27.50 26.50
CA ALA A 385 18.76 -26.06 26.63
C ALA A 385 18.71 -25.40 25.24
N ARG A 386 17.52 -24.87 24.92
CA ARG A 386 17.24 -23.96 23.82
C ARG A 386 18.19 -22.76 23.86
N SER A 387 18.70 -22.33 22.69
CA SER A 387 19.06 -20.93 22.48
C SER A 387 18.20 -20.37 21.34
N THR A 388 17.25 -19.53 21.73
CA THR A 388 16.47 -18.62 20.91
C THR A 388 17.36 -17.48 20.42
N GLY A 389 17.40 -17.25 19.10
CA GLY A 389 18.04 -16.10 18.47
C GLY A 389 17.51 -15.91 17.04
N ALA A 390 16.48 -15.09 16.92
CA ALA A 390 15.81 -14.55 15.74
C ALA A 390 16.30 -15.03 14.36
N ALA A 391 15.57 -15.98 13.77
CA ALA A 391 15.63 -16.28 12.34
C ALA A 391 14.89 -15.19 11.56
N ASN A 392 15.54 -14.67 10.52
CA ASN A 392 14.97 -13.72 9.58
C ASN A 392 13.99 -14.47 8.66
N PRO A 393 12.68 -14.13 8.61
CA PRO A 393 11.65 -14.93 7.92
C PRO A 393 11.89 -15.11 6.41
N THR A 394 12.70 -14.25 5.79
CA THR A 394 13.12 -14.36 4.39
C THR A 394 14.12 -15.49 4.12
N ILE A 395 14.92 -15.88 5.11
CA ILE A 395 15.88 -16.99 4.99
C ILE A 395 15.16 -18.34 5.12
N GLU A 396 14.13 -18.41 5.95
CA GLU A 396 13.28 -19.60 6.06
C GLU A 396 12.47 -19.83 4.77
N GLY A 397 11.98 -18.77 4.13
CA GLY A 397 11.28 -18.86 2.84
C GLY A 397 12.16 -19.44 1.71
N LEU A 398 13.41 -19.01 1.62
CA LEU A 398 14.40 -19.54 0.65
C LEU A 398 14.83 -20.97 0.97
N GLN A 399 14.96 -21.32 2.26
CA GLN A 399 15.26 -22.69 2.68
C GLN A 399 14.09 -23.64 2.37
N HIS A 400 12.84 -23.21 2.55
CA HIS A 400 11.66 -24.02 2.23
C HIS A 400 11.48 -24.23 0.72
N PHE A 401 11.78 -23.24 -0.12
CA PHE A 401 11.66 -23.38 -1.58
C PHE A 401 12.68 -24.39 -2.14
N SER A 402 13.90 -24.39 -1.59
CA SER A 402 14.94 -25.35 -1.99
C SER A 402 14.60 -26.80 -1.62
N GLN A 403 13.85 -27.03 -0.53
CA GLN A 403 13.45 -28.38 -0.12
C GLN A 403 12.26 -28.93 -0.92
N GLN A 404 11.42 -28.07 -1.50
CA GLN A 404 10.27 -28.52 -2.30
C GLN A 404 10.68 -28.95 -3.72
N GLN A 405 11.75 -28.40 -4.29
CA GLN A 405 12.24 -28.81 -5.61
C GLN A 405 12.88 -30.21 -5.65
N TYR A 406 13.25 -30.79 -4.51
CA TYR A 406 13.80 -32.16 -4.44
C TYR A 406 12.76 -33.24 -4.07
N LYS A 407 11.46 -32.91 -3.99
CA LYS A 407 10.40 -33.86 -3.60
C LYS A 407 9.39 -34.23 -4.69
N THR A 408 9.57 -33.78 -5.92
CA THR A 408 8.75 -34.24 -7.05
C THR A 408 9.54 -35.22 -7.90
N GLU A 409 9.53 -36.49 -7.51
CA GLU A 409 9.78 -37.59 -8.45
C GLU A 409 8.50 -37.90 -9.27
N PRO A 410 8.64 -38.35 -10.52
CA PRO A 410 7.52 -38.68 -11.39
C PRO A 410 6.89 -40.02 -10.98
N LYS A 411 5.56 -40.07 -10.82
CA LYS A 411 4.83 -41.33 -10.75
C LYS A 411 4.97 -42.07 -12.09
N SER A 412 5.65 -43.22 -12.07
CA SER A 412 5.73 -44.12 -13.21
C SER A 412 4.37 -44.76 -13.49
N LEU A 413 4.03 -44.86 -14.77
CA LEU A 413 3.03 -45.78 -15.28
C LEU A 413 3.45 -47.24 -15.05
N GLY A 414 2.45 -48.10 -14.83
CA GLY A 414 2.48 -49.54 -15.12
C GLY A 414 2.91 -50.44 -13.95
N ASP A 415 1.98 -51.23 -13.39
CA ASP A 415 1.73 -52.55 -13.95
C ASP A 415 0.45 -53.20 -13.40
N THR A 416 -0.14 -53.97 -14.30
CA THR A 416 -1.33 -54.82 -14.23
C THR A 416 -1.25 -55.93 -13.19
N THR A 417 -2.36 -56.21 -12.52
CA THR A 417 -3.05 -57.53 -12.55
C THR A 417 -4.53 -57.34 -12.29
#